data_AF-A0AAD9L5H6-F1
#
_entry.id   AF-A0AAD9L5H6-F1
#
_cell.length_a   1.000
_cell.length_b   1.000
_cell.length_c   1.000
_cell.angle_alpha   90.00
_cell.angle_beta   90.00
_cell.angle_gamma   90.00
#
_symmetry.space_group_name_H-M   'P 1'
#
loop_
_entity.id
_entity.type
_entity.pdbx_description
1 polymer ?
#
loop_
_entity_poly.entity_id
_entity_poly.type
_entity_poly.pdbx_seq_one_letter_code
_entity_poly.pdbx_strand_id
1 'polypeptide(L)' 'MIMDFRRKKYSPPSPLVIDDRTVEIVQHIKFLGSTISSNLKWELNVVNIVKTAQQRLYFLRR' A
#
# COMPACT_ATOMS: atom_id res chain seq x y z
N MET A 1 3.50 2.99 -16.01
CA MET A 1 3.19 3.50 -14.66
C MET A 1 4.42 4.25 -14.16
N ILE A 2 4.30 5.54 -13.88
CA ILE A 2 5.42 6.34 -13.35
C ILE A 2 5.24 6.40 -11.82
N MET A 3 6.19 5.82 -11.09
CA MET A 3 6.22 5.89 -9.63
C MET A 3 7.27 6.91 -9.20
N ASP A 4 6.84 7.97 -8.51
CA ASP A 4 7.72 9.02 -8.00
C ASP A 4 8.04 8.76 -6.52
N PHE A 5 9.31 8.52 -6.21
CA PHE A 5 9.79 8.20 -4.86
C PHE A 5 10.34 9.41 -4.10
N ARG A 6 10.25 10.61 -4.66
CA ARG A 6 10.74 11.83 -4.01
C ARG A 6 9.90 12.13 -2.76
N ARG A 7 10.56 12.18 -1.59
CA ARG A 7 9.91 12.59 -0.32
C ARG A 7 9.44 14.04 -0.41
N LYS A 8 8.18 14.28 -0.74
CA LYS A 8 7.52 15.57 -0.53
C LYS A 8 7.06 15.68 0.93
N LYS A 9 7.18 16.87 1.53
CA LYS A 9 6.55 17.18 2.83
C LYS A 9 5.05 16.91 2.71
N TYR A 10 4.46 16.28 3.73
CA TYR A 10 3.03 15.90 3.78
C TYR A 10 2.14 17.14 3.62
N SER A 11 1.78 17.45 2.38
CA SER A 11 0.64 18.29 2.03
C SER A 11 -0.52 17.37 1.65
N PRO A 12 -1.78 17.73 1.94
CA PRO A 12 -2.93 17.02 1.38
C PRO A 12 -2.74 16.92 -0.15
N PRO A 13 -2.89 15.72 -0.74
CA PRO A 13 -2.77 15.58 -2.17
C PRO A 13 -3.85 16.43 -2.85
N SER A 14 -3.42 17.25 -3.82
CA SER A 14 -4.33 18.00 -4.68
C SER A 14 -5.31 17.04 -5.36
N PRO A 15 -6.58 17.42 -5.59
CA PRO A 15 -7.55 16.57 -6.28
C PRO A 15 -6.97 16.08 -7.60
N LEU A 16 -6.89 14.76 -7.77
CA LEU A 16 -6.37 14.16 -8.99
C LEU A 16 -7.46 14.24 -10.05
N VAL A 17 -7.20 14.93 -11.15
CA VAL A 17 -8.11 15.00 -12.29
C VAL A 17 -7.57 14.11 -13.40
N ILE A 18 -8.35 13.11 -13.81
CA ILE A 18 -8.07 12.24 -14.96
C ILE A 18 -9.24 12.39 -15.93
N ASP A 19 -8.97 12.72 -17.20
CA ASP A 19 -10.00 12.93 -18.24
C ASP A 19 -11.12 13.88 -17.78
N ASP A 20 -10.76 15.03 -17.20
CA ASP A 20 -11.67 16.03 -16.62
C ASP A 20 -12.59 15.52 -15.49
N ARG A 21 -12.30 14.34 -14.94
CA ARG A 21 -13.03 13.77 -13.80
C ARG A 21 -12.17 13.81 -12.55
N THR A 22 -12.75 14.31 -11.46
CA THR A 22 -12.13 14.26 -10.14
C THR A 22 -12.13 12.82 -9.63
N VAL A 23 -10.94 12.28 -9.41
CA VAL A 23 -10.74 10.95 -8.86
C VAL A 23 -10.70 11.03 -7.34
N GLU A 24 -11.41 10.13 -6.69
CA GLU A 24 -11.40 10.00 -5.23
C GLU A 24 -10.01 9.58 -4.73
N ILE A 25 -9.50 10.28 -3.73
CA ILE A 25 -8.23 9.97 -3.09
C ILE A 25 -8.52 9.15 -1.82
N VAL A 26 -8.24 7.85 -1.89
CA VAL A 26 -8.41 6.94 -0.76
C VAL A 26 -7.10 6.69 -0.03
N GLN A 27 -7.17 6.48 1.29
CA GLN A 27 -5.98 6.17 2.10
C GLN A 27 -5.46 4.74 1.85
N HIS A 28 -6.35 3.81 1.51
CA HIS A 28 -6.03 2.42 1.30
C HIS A 28 -6.86 1.87 0.14
N ILE A 29 -6.21 1.10 -0.73
CA ILE A 29 -6.89 0.38 -1.81
C ILE A 29 -6.38 -1.07 -1.85
N LYS A 30 -7.30 -2.00 -2.10
CA LYS A 30 -6.95 -3.39 -2.37
C LYS A 30 -6.79 -3.56 -3.87
N PHE A 31 -5.58 -3.86 -4.32
CA PHE A 31 -5.26 -4.10 -5.73
C PHE A 31 -4.52 -5.43 -5.87
N LEU A 32 -5.02 -6.30 -6.75
CA LEU A 32 -4.45 -7.64 -7.00
C LEU A 32 -4.21 -8.47 -5.72
N GLY A 33 -5.07 -8.31 -4.71
CA GLY A 33 -4.95 -9.00 -3.43
C GLY A 33 -3.96 -8.37 -2.43
N SER A 34 -3.24 -7.31 -2.82
CA SER A 34 -2.37 -6.55 -1.93
C SER A 34 -3.03 -5.22 -1.52
N THR A 35 -2.83 -4.82 -0.26
CA THR A 35 -3.30 -3.51 0.23
C THR A 35 -2.22 -2.47 -0.01
N ILE A 36 -2.50 -1.53 -0.90
CA ILE A 36 -1.65 -0.38 -1.19
C ILE A 36 -2.14 0.79 -0.33
N SER A 37 -1.25 1.33 0.48
CA SER A 37 -1.49 2.52 1.29
C SER A 37 -1.07 3.78 0.52
N SER A 38 -1.75 4.90 0.76
CA SER A 38 -1.46 6.19 0.11
C SER A 38 -0.07 6.74 0.48
N ASN A 39 0.44 6.39 1.66
CA ASN A 39 1.81 6.69 2.08
C ASN A 39 2.85 5.72 1.50
N LEU A 40 2.44 4.81 0.61
CA LEU A 40 3.24 3.74 0.01
C LEU A 40 4.01 2.92 1.05
N LYS A 41 3.51 2.86 2.28
CA LYS A 41 4.08 2.00 3.32
C LYS A 41 3.50 0.61 3.16
N TRP A 42 4.39 -0.32 2.88
CA TRP A 42 4.06 -1.74 2.75
C TRP A 42 4.03 -2.47 4.11
N GLU A 43 4.13 -1.76 5.23
CA GLU A 43 4.23 -2.32 6.59
C GLU A 43 3.11 -3.33 6.86
N LEU A 44 1.85 -3.00 6.56
CA LEU A 44 0.72 -3.91 6.78
C LEU A 44 0.82 -5.19 5.93
N ASN A 45 1.19 -5.05 4.66
CA ASN A 45 1.34 -6.19 3.75
C ASN A 45 2.51 -7.09 4.20
N VAL A 46 3.64 -6.50 4.60
CA VAL A 46 4.80 -7.23 5.14
C VAL A 46 4.42 -7.98 6.41
N VAL A 47 3.76 -7.32 7.37
CA VAL A 47 3.30 -7.96 8.61
C VAL A 47 2.37 -9.14 8.31
N ASN A 48 1.43 -8.97 7.39
CA ASN A 48 0.52 -10.04 6.99
C ASN A 48 1.27 -11.23 6.39
N ILE A 49 2.18 -10.99 5.43
CA ILE A 49 2.99 -12.04 4.81
C ILE A 49 3.85 -12.77 5.85
N VAL A 50 4.52 -12.02 6.73
CA VAL A 50 5.35 -12.59 7.80
C VAL A 50 4.52 -13.46 8.73
N LYS A 51 3.32 -13.00 9.14
CA LYS A 51 2.43 -13.78 10.00
C LYS A 51 1.99 -15.09 9.32
N THR A 52 1.58 -15.03 8.06
CA THR A 52 1.19 -16.23 7.29
C THR A 52 2.37 -17.19 7.11
N ALA A 53 3.57 -16.68 6.81
CA ALA A 53 4.77 -17.49 6.69
C ALA A 53 5.13 -18.16 8.03
N GLN A 54 5.10 -17.41 9.14
CA GLN A 54 5.36 -17.95 10.48
C GLN A 54 4.37 -19.03 10.88
N GLN A 55 3.08 -18.85 10.60
CA GLN A 55 2.05 -19.87 10.85
C GLN A 55 2.35 -21.15 10.05
N ARG A 56 2.71 -21.02 8.78
CA ARG A 56 3.04 -22.17 7.91
C ARG A 56 4.32 -22.87 8.33
N LEU A 57 5.33 -22.12 8.76
CA LEU A 57 6.64 -22.67 9.17
C LEU A 57 6.69 -23.04 10.65
N TYR A 58 5.59 -22.95 11.39
CA TYR A 58 5.56 -23.20 12.83
C TYR A 58 6.11 -24.58 13.20
N PHE A 59 5.82 -25.62 12.40
CA PHE A 59 6.28 -26.99 12.62
C PHE A 59 7.80 -27.18 12.49
N LEU A 60 8.50 -26.25 11.84
CA LEU A 60 9.96 -26.30 11.68
C LEU A 60 10.72 -25.75 12.89
N ARG A 61 10.02 -25.15 13.87
CA ARG A 61 10.65 -24.57 15.08
C ARG A 61 10.95 -25.62 16.15
N ARG A 62 11.13 -26.89 15.76
CA ARG A 62 11.40 -28.01 16.65
C ARG A 62 12.90 -28.32 16.68
#